data_AF-A0A498FZD4-F1
#
_entry.id   AF-A0A498FZD4-F1
#
_cell.length_a   1.000
_cell.length_b   1.000
_cell.length_c   1.000
_cell.angle_alpha   90.00
_cell.angle_beta   90.00
_cell.angle_gamma   90.00
#
_symmetry.space_group_name_H-M   'P 1'
#
loop_
_entity.id
_entity.type
_entity.pdbx_description
1 polymer ?
#
loop_
_entity_poly.entity_id
_entity_poly.type
_entity_poly.pdbx_seq_one_letter_code
_entity_poly.pdbx_strand_id
1 'polypeptide(L)'
;TGEIDIEQVRENVAASGTEPTDSEVRAEIRREFDISETVDDPDLEETLSEAMNLLLGDNAEMADELLSNEITTPCAETVPEQTVHGPDHESACLLHGERTPAEPNPADD
;
A
#
# COMPACT_ATOMS: atom_id res chain seq x y z
N THR A 1 8.48 9.47 -7.97
CA THR A 1 7.03 9.63 -7.83
C THR A 1 6.41 8.64 -8.77
N GLY A 2 5.59 7.72 -8.26
CA GLY A 2 4.86 6.76 -9.09
C GLY A 2 3.61 7.45 -9.59
N GLU A 3 3.65 7.91 -10.84
CA GLU A 3 2.46 8.38 -11.54
C GLU A 3 2.04 7.23 -12.46
N ILE A 4 0.79 6.81 -12.36
CA ILE A 4 0.26 5.73 -13.21
C ILE A 4 -0.35 6.40 -14.45
N ASP A 5 0.29 6.21 -15.61
CA ASP A 5 -0.25 6.59 -16.91
C ASP A 5 -1.09 5.42 -17.45
N ILE A 6 -2.41 5.50 -17.27
CA ILE A 6 -3.33 4.42 -17.67
C ILE A 6 -3.34 4.22 -19.18
N GLU A 7 -3.12 5.26 -19.98
CA GLU A 7 -3.03 5.14 -21.43
C GLU A 7 -1.76 4.36 -21.81
N GLN A 8 -0.63 4.64 -21.17
CA GLN A 8 0.59 3.85 -21.35
C GLN A 8 0.40 2.38 -20.95
N VAL A 9 -0.31 2.10 -19.85
CA VAL A 9 -0.63 0.72 -19.46
C VAL A 9 -1.50 0.05 -20.52
N ARG A 10 -2.53 0.72 -21.03
CA ARG A 10 -3.37 0.21 -22.13
C ARG A 10 -2.55 -0.09 -23.37
N GLU A 11 -1.65 0.80 -23.78
CA GLU A 11 -0.75 0.60 -24.92
C GLU A 11 0.15 -0.63 -24.74
N ASN A 12 0.70 -0.83 -23.54
CA ASN A 12 1.55 -1.99 -23.22
C ASN A 12 0.78 -3.31 -23.37
N VAL A 13 -0.47 -3.37 -22.91
CA VAL A 13 -1.33 -4.55 -23.07
C VAL A 13 -1.77 -4.74 -24.54
N ALA A 14 -2.12 -3.63 -25.21
CA ALA A 14 -2.58 -3.60 -26.61
C ALA A 14 -1.51 -4.00 -27.63
N ALA A 15 -0.23 -4.07 -27.25
CA ALA A 15 0.87 -4.57 -28.09
C ALA A 15 0.59 -5.98 -28.68
N SER A 16 -0.40 -6.69 -28.13
CA SER A 16 -0.96 -7.96 -28.60
C SER A 16 -1.92 -7.86 -29.79
N GLY A 17 -2.35 -6.66 -30.20
CA GLY A 17 -3.13 -6.40 -31.43
C GLY A 17 -4.64 -6.21 -31.24
N THR A 18 -5.14 -6.15 -30.01
CA THR A 18 -6.55 -5.90 -29.66
C THR A 18 -6.67 -4.86 -28.56
N GLU A 19 -7.81 -4.15 -28.51
CA GLU A 19 -8.13 -3.24 -27.40
C GLU A 19 -8.16 -4.04 -26.09
N PRO A 20 -7.38 -3.65 -25.07
CA PRO A 20 -7.30 -4.35 -23.80
C PRO A 20 -8.58 -4.19 -22.99
N THR A 21 -9.01 -5.27 -22.38
CA THR A 21 -10.09 -5.25 -21.38
C THR A 21 -9.59 -4.63 -20.08
N ASP A 22 -10.50 -4.05 -19.30
CA ASP A 22 -10.18 -3.51 -17.98
C ASP A 22 -9.57 -4.58 -17.04
N SER A 23 -9.93 -5.84 -17.23
CA SER A 23 -9.33 -6.96 -16.49
C SER A 23 -7.85 -7.15 -16.84
N GLU A 24 -7.49 -7.03 -18.12
CA GLU A 24 -6.10 -7.14 -18.56
C GLU A 24 -5.28 -5.92 -18.12
N VAL A 25 -5.87 -4.72 -18.16
CA VAL A 25 -5.22 -3.49 -17.64
C VAL A 25 -4.95 -3.63 -16.14
N ARG A 26 -5.91 -4.14 -15.34
CA ARG A 26 -5.68 -4.38 -13.90
C ARG A 26 -4.59 -5.40 -13.64
N ALA A 27 -4.58 -6.50 -14.39
CA ALA A 27 -3.56 -7.53 -14.27
C ALA A 27 -2.17 -6.96 -14.57
N GLU A 28 -2.07 -6.08 -15.58
CA GLU A 28 -0.84 -5.39 -15.93
C GLU A 28 -0.38 -4.41 -14.85
N ILE A 29 -1.28 -3.61 -14.27
CA ILE A 29 -0.96 -2.73 -13.14
C ILE A 29 -0.43 -3.57 -11.97
N ARG A 30 -1.11 -4.66 -11.59
CA ARG A 30 -0.64 -5.55 -10.51
C ARG A 30 0.76 -6.09 -10.80
N ARG A 31 1.00 -6.54 -12.03
CA ARG A 31 2.31 -7.04 -12.47
C ARG A 31 3.40 -5.98 -12.40
N GLU A 32 3.11 -4.75 -12.83
CA GLU A 32 4.07 -3.64 -12.83
C GLU A 32 4.51 -3.24 -11.42
N PHE A 33 3.58 -3.29 -10.47
CA PHE A 33 3.82 -2.92 -9.07
C PHE A 33 4.12 -4.12 -8.15
N ASP A 34 4.36 -5.31 -8.71
CA ASP A 34 4.64 -6.55 -7.97
C ASP A 34 3.56 -6.89 -6.91
N ILE A 35 2.31 -6.64 -7.27
CA ILE A 35 1.13 -6.96 -6.46
C ILE A 35 0.63 -8.34 -6.87
N SER A 36 0.36 -9.19 -5.88
CA SER A 36 -0.24 -10.51 -6.10
C SER A 36 -1.61 -10.42 -6.79
N GLU A 37 -2.05 -11.50 -7.43
CA GLU A 37 -3.38 -11.58 -8.06
C GLU A 37 -4.51 -11.29 -7.08
N THR A 38 -4.29 -11.56 -5.79
CA THR A 38 -5.18 -11.19 -4.69
C THR A 38 -4.33 -10.87 -3.47
N VAL A 39 -4.74 -9.87 -2.70
CA VAL A 39 -4.14 -9.53 -1.40
C VAL A 39 -4.82 -10.36 -0.31
N ASP A 40 -4.05 -10.83 0.68
CA ASP A 40 -4.55 -11.73 1.74
C ASP A 40 -5.57 -11.06 2.67
N ASP A 41 -5.42 -9.75 2.88
CA ASP A 41 -6.36 -8.95 3.66
C ASP A 41 -7.56 -8.57 2.77
N PRO A 42 -8.79 -9.03 3.11
CA PRO A 42 -9.97 -8.82 2.28
C PRO A 42 -10.40 -7.35 2.20
N ASP A 43 -10.19 -6.58 3.27
CA ASP A 43 -10.55 -5.16 3.30
C ASP A 43 -9.58 -4.38 2.42
N LEU A 44 -8.28 -4.71 2.49
CA LEU A 44 -7.27 -4.13 1.61
C LEU A 44 -7.48 -4.50 0.12
N GLU A 45 -7.86 -5.74 -0.17
CA GLU A 45 -8.18 -6.18 -1.52
C GLU A 45 -9.41 -5.44 -2.10
N GLU A 46 -10.41 -5.15 -1.27
CA GLU A 46 -11.56 -4.32 -1.65
C GLU A 46 -11.14 -2.88 -1.97
N THR A 47 -10.38 -2.23 -1.06
CA THR A 47 -9.85 -0.88 -1.27
C THR A 47 -9.01 -0.78 -2.54
N LEU A 48 -8.10 -1.74 -2.76
CA LEU A 48 -7.26 -1.78 -3.96
C LEU A 48 -8.11 -1.93 -5.23
N SER A 49 -9.12 -2.80 -5.19
CA SER A 49 -10.04 -3.01 -6.31
C SER A 49 -10.84 -1.75 -6.65
N GLU A 50 -11.29 -1.00 -5.64
CA GLU A 50 -11.97 0.28 -5.81
C GLU A 50 -11.04 1.36 -6.37
N ALA A 51 -9.82 1.47 -5.85
CA ALA A 51 -8.81 2.38 -6.41
C ALA A 51 -8.50 2.09 -7.89
N MET A 52 -8.38 0.82 -8.27
CA MET A 52 -8.22 0.42 -9.68
C MET A 52 -9.44 0.77 -10.54
N ASN A 53 -10.67 0.70 -9.99
CA ASN A 53 -11.87 1.17 -10.69
C ASN A 53 -11.79 2.69 -10.97
N LEU A 54 -11.37 3.47 -9.98
CA LEU A 54 -11.24 4.92 -10.10
C LEU A 54 -10.18 5.30 -11.13
N LEU A 55 -9.02 4.63 -11.12
CA LEU A 55 -7.96 4.82 -12.10
C LEU A 55 -8.44 4.55 -13.53
N LEU A 56 -9.15 3.45 -13.76
CA LEU A 56 -9.72 3.13 -15.08
C LEU A 56 -10.81 4.11 -15.53
N GLY A 57 -11.45 4.79 -14.58
CA GLY A 57 -12.44 5.84 -14.82
C GLY A 57 -11.86 7.24 -14.96
N ASP A 58 -10.52 7.39 -15.03
CA ASP A 58 -9.80 8.68 -15.11
C ASP A 58 -9.95 9.55 -13.84
N ASN A 59 -10.14 8.92 -12.68
CA ASN A 59 -10.27 9.59 -11.37
C ASN A 59 -9.05 9.31 -10.48
N ALA A 60 -7.85 9.57 -10.98
CA ALA A 60 -6.60 9.28 -10.27
C ALA A 60 -6.47 10.01 -8.92
N GLU A 61 -6.93 11.26 -8.82
CA GLU A 61 -6.95 12.02 -7.56
C GLU A 61 -7.81 11.32 -6.50
N MET A 62 -8.98 10.81 -6.88
CA MET A 62 -9.85 10.08 -5.94
C MET A 62 -9.24 8.72 -5.54
N ALA A 63 -8.55 8.05 -6.46
CA ALA A 63 -7.84 6.81 -6.15
C ALA A 63 -6.71 7.05 -5.14
N ASP A 64 -5.95 8.15 -5.31
CA ASP A 64 -4.89 8.57 -4.39
C ASP A 64 -5.44 8.91 -3.00
N GLU A 65 -6.54 9.68 -2.94
CA GLU A 65 -7.22 9.98 -1.68
C GLU A 65 -7.72 8.72 -0.98
N LEU A 66 -8.35 7.80 -1.71
CA LEU A 66 -8.84 6.54 -1.15
C LEU A 66 -7.69 5.71 -0.54
N LEU A 67 -6.63 5.46 -1.32
CA LEU A 67 -5.50 4.65 -0.87
C LEU A 67 -4.77 5.30 0.31
N SER A 68 -4.60 6.62 0.29
CA SER A 68 -3.91 7.36 1.35
C SER A 68 -4.68 7.39 2.67
N ASN A 69 -6.02 7.35 2.60
CA ASN A 69 -6.87 7.34 3.80
C ASN A 69 -6.99 5.95 4.42
N GLU A 70 -7.08 4.90 3.60
CA GLU A 70 -7.29 3.53 4.07
C GLU A 70 -5.97 2.81 4.40
N ILE A 71 -4.91 3.03 3.60
CA ILE A 71 -3.61 2.36 3.77
C ILE A 71 -2.68 3.27 4.59
N THR A 72 -2.95 3.31 5.89
CA THR A 72 -2.15 4.08 6.84
C THR A 72 -1.14 3.23 7.60
N THR A 73 -0.22 3.90 8.31
CA THR A 73 0.69 3.23 9.24
C THR A 73 0.45 3.77 10.65
N PRO A 74 0.69 2.97 11.71
CA PRO A 74 0.56 3.47 13.08
C PRO A 74 1.40 4.72 13.35
N CYS A 75 2.56 4.85 12.69
CA CYS A 75 3.44 6.01 12.76
C CYS A 75 2.88 7.26 12.05
N ALA A 76 2.02 7.08 11.04
CA ALA A 76 1.30 8.17 10.38
C ALA A 76 0.12 8.66 11.23
N GLU A 77 -0.51 7.76 11.99
CA GLU A 77 -1.66 8.07 12.84
C GLU A 77 -1.26 8.61 14.22
N THR A 78 -0.13 8.15 14.76
CA THR A 78 0.28 8.42 16.14
C THR A 78 1.67 9.05 16.17
N VAL A 79 1.78 10.18 16.85
CA VAL A 79 3.08 10.78 17.22
C VAL A 79 3.49 10.21 18.59
N PRO A 80 4.49 9.32 18.66
CA PRO A 80 4.94 8.76 19.93
C PRO A 80 5.68 9.77 20.79
N GLU A 81 5.72 9.51 22.10
CA GLU A 81 6.54 10.27 23.04
C GLU A 81 8.03 10.12 22.72
N GLN A 82 8.81 11.14 23.09
CA GLN A 82 10.26 11.08 22.94
C GLN A 82 10.88 10.18 24.02
N THR A 83 11.75 9.28 23.57
CA THR A 83 12.61 8.45 24.41
C THR A 83 14.05 8.97 24.32
N VAL A 84 14.65 9.31 25.45
CA VAL A 84 16.05 9.76 25.53
C VAL A 84 16.98 8.56 25.65
N HIS A 85 17.92 8.43 24.71
CA HIS A 85 18.94 7.38 24.68
C HIS A 85 20.30 7.85 25.20
N GLY A 86 20.53 9.16 25.20
CA GLY A 86 21.78 9.79 25.64
C GLY A 86 21.70 11.32 25.61
N PRO A 87 22.79 12.02 25.96
CA PRO A 87 22.79 13.48 26.15
C PRO A 87 22.30 14.29 24.94
N ASP A 88 22.55 13.80 23.72
CA ASP A 88 22.16 14.43 22.46
C ASP A 88 21.48 13.43 21.51
N HIS A 89 20.88 12.35 22.05
CA HIS A 89 20.24 11.32 21.24
C HIS A 89 18.86 10.97 21.81
N GLU A 90 17.82 11.26 21.03
CA GLU A 90 16.42 11.00 21.33
C GLU A 90 15.70 10.40 20.11
N SER A 91 14.64 9.64 20.36
CA SER A 91 13.78 9.10 19.30
C SER A 91 12.32 9.15 19.70
N ALA A 92 11.44 9.50 18.76
CA ALA A 92 10.01 9.29 18.89
C ALA A 92 9.65 7.99 18.14
N CYS A 93 9.66 6.85 18.83
CA CYS A 93 9.36 5.55 18.22
C CYS A 93 8.32 4.79 19.05
N LEU A 94 7.25 4.33 18.40
CA LEU A 94 6.17 3.55 19.03
C LEU A 94 6.68 2.26 19.71
N LEU A 95 7.82 1.72 19.28
CA LEU A 95 8.43 0.52 19.87
C LEU A 95 9.04 0.74 21.26
N HIS A 96 9.18 1.99 21.72
CA HIS A 96 9.68 2.35 23.06
C HIS A 96 8.57 2.60 24.09
N GLY A 97 7.29 2.57 23.69
CA GLY A 97 6.16 2.58 24.62
C GLY A 97 6.05 1.28 25.43
N GLU A 98 5.17 1.25 26.44
CA GLU A 98 4.91 0.07 27.29
C GLU A 98 4.55 -1.14 26.42
N ARG A 99 5.53 -2.02 26.19
CA ARG A 99 5.30 -3.29 25.52
C ARG A 99 4.52 -4.19 26.47
N THR A 100 3.34 -4.65 26.07
CA THR A 100 2.84 -5.93 26.58
C THR A 100 3.91 -6.96 26.23
N PRO A 101 4.52 -7.66 27.20
CA PRO A 101 5.53 -8.66 26.89
C PRO A 101 4.92 -9.69 25.92
N ALA A 102 5.62 -9.93 24.81
CA ALA A 102 5.29 -11.04 23.95
C ALA A 102 5.41 -12.35 24.76
N GLU A 103 4.55 -13.33 24.45
CA GLU A 103 4.70 -14.67 25.00
C GLU A 103 6.12 -15.19 24.66
N PRO A 104 6.81 -15.84 25.60
CA PRO A 104 8.18 -16.30 25.39
C PRO A 104 8.24 -17.22 24.16
N ASN A 105 9.23 -16.99 23.30
CA ASN A 105 9.46 -17.83 22.14
C ASN A 105 9.94 -19.21 22.65
N PRO A 106 9.26 -20.32 22.30
CA PRO A 106 9.67 -21.67 22.72
C PRO A 106 11.04 -22.11 22.18
N ALA A 107 11.65 -21.32 21.27
CA ALA A 107 13.01 -21.55 20.78
C ALA A 107 14.11 -20.91 21.65
N ASP A 108 13.76 -20.20 22.73
CA ASP A 108 14.72 -19.57 23.66
C ASP A 108 15.13 -20.50 24.84
N ASP A 109 14.68 -21.77 24.85
CA ASP A 109 15.06 -22.84 25.82
C ASP A 109 16.15 -23.79 25.28
#